data_AF-A0A9C9ET45-F1
#
_entry.id   AF-A0A9C9ET45-F1
#
_cell.length_a   1.000
_cell.length_b   1.000
_cell.length_c   1.000
_cell.angle_alpha   90.00
_cell.angle_beta   90.00
_cell.angle_gamma   90.00
#
_symmetry.space_group_name_H-M   'P 1'
#
loop_
_entity.id
_entity.type
_entity.pdbx_description
1 polymer ?
#
loop_
_entity_poly.entity_id
_entity_poly.type
_entity_poly.pdbx_seq_one_letter_code
_entity_poly.pdbx_strand_id
1 'polypeptide(L)'
;ADHPEQSERELLVGSDLVTEEQFLKALAIKHDIPYIEPDVSLVDMKLLDKVSISYLIRNQALPFRISDGHLNVTMADPLNSDLVQDLERTYHMPVRVCTAPSRKIVDALKTLERLRDSGEEITTTLEYHEIHEAPATDDSSEGAIRIVDHLIYEAIKMGASDLHIEPMRSKVRVRVRVDGVLRHLTDLPVDFAPRVISRVKVLASMVIAERRLHQDGRFFVRTDGRDVDIRVPSYASISGETLVL
;
A
#
# COMPACT_ATOMS: atom_id res chain seq x y z
N ALA A 1 -2.89 9.69 -29.38
CA ALA A 1 -2.80 11.16 -29.48
C ALA A 1 -1.94 11.63 -28.34
N ASP A 2 -0.97 12.49 -28.62
CA ASP A 2 0.01 12.97 -27.64
C ASP A 2 -0.73 13.60 -26.45
N HIS A 3 -0.61 13.03 -25.26
CA HIS A 3 -1.33 13.53 -24.09
C HIS A 3 -0.64 14.83 -23.66
N PRO A 4 -1.35 15.96 -23.51
CA PRO A 4 -0.73 17.24 -23.15
C PRO A 4 0.10 17.16 -21.85
N GLU A 5 -0.23 16.20 -20.98
CA GLU A 5 0.49 15.96 -19.73
C GLU A 5 1.81 15.20 -19.89
N GLN A 6 1.99 14.43 -20.98
CA GLN A 6 3.31 13.87 -21.34
C GLN A 6 4.26 15.00 -21.75
N SER A 7 3.76 16.00 -22.48
CA SER A 7 4.53 17.21 -22.80
C SER A 7 4.85 18.04 -21.55
N GLU A 8 3.91 18.19 -20.60
CA GLU A 8 4.16 18.85 -19.31
C GLU A 8 5.21 18.11 -18.46
N ARG A 9 5.14 16.77 -18.40
CA ARG A 9 6.10 15.94 -17.68
C ARG A 9 7.50 16.12 -18.23
N GLU A 10 7.68 16.00 -19.54
CA GLU A 10 8.98 16.14 -20.21
C GLU A 10 9.58 17.52 -19.96
N LEU A 11 8.77 18.58 -20.03
CA LEU A 11 9.23 19.94 -19.78
C LEU A 11 9.62 20.16 -18.32
N LEU A 12 8.79 19.74 -17.36
CA LEU A 12 8.99 20.05 -15.94
C LEU A 12 10.04 19.15 -15.26
N VAL A 13 10.02 17.85 -15.56
CA VAL A 13 10.98 16.89 -15.01
C VAL A 13 12.30 16.96 -15.77
N GLY A 14 12.26 17.11 -17.10
CA GLY A 14 13.47 17.18 -17.93
C GLY A 14 14.28 18.47 -17.76
N SER A 15 13.68 19.53 -17.21
CA SER A 15 14.37 20.79 -16.86
C SER A 15 14.83 20.85 -15.39
N ASP A 16 14.73 19.74 -14.65
CA ASP A 16 15.05 19.66 -13.22
C ASP A 16 14.27 20.66 -12.32
N LEU A 17 13.15 21.21 -12.81
CA LEU A 17 12.29 22.12 -12.03
C LEU A 17 11.51 21.39 -10.93
N VAL A 18 11.16 20.13 -11.17
CA VAL A 18 10.48 19.23 -10.21
C VAL A 18 11.00 17.82 -10.35
N THR A 19 11.00 17.05 -9.26
CA THR A 19 11.30 15.62 -9.33
C THR A 19 10.13 14.83 -9.91
N GLU A 20 10.39 13.65 -10.49
CA GLU A 20 9.34 12.73 -10.98
C GLU A 20 8.29 12.45 -9.88
N GLU A 21 8.74 12.27 -8.64
CA GLU A 21 7.87 12.06 -7.49
C GLU A 21 6.97 13.27 -7.19
N GLN A 22 7.52 14.49 -7.22
CA GLN A 22 6.74 15.71 -7.02
C GLN A 22 5.70 15.89 -8.13
N PHE A 23 6.09 15.65 -9.39
CA PHE A 23 5.19 15.69 -10.53
C PHE A 23 4.04 14.69 -10.38
N LEU A 24 4.35 13.42 -10.09
CA LEU A 24 3.34 12.38 -9.92
C LEU A 24 2.41 12.63 -8.74
N LYS A 25 2.92 13.19 -7.63
CA LYS A 25 2.08 13.61 -6.49
C LYS A 25 1.14 14.75 -6.88
N ALA A 26 1.58 15.70 -7.70
CA ALA A 26 0.72 16.78 -8.20
C ALA A 26 -0.33 16.23 -9.19
N LEU A 27 0.07 15.34 -10.09
CA LEU A 27 -0.79 14.65 -11.04
C LEU A 27 -1.90 13.84 -10.34
N ALA A 28 -1.51 13.08 -9.31
CA ALA A 28 -2.40 12.34 -8.43
C ALA A 28 -3.49 13.24 -7.82
N ILE A 29 -3.13 14.44 -7.35
CA ILE A 29 -4.09 15.41 -6.82
C ILE A 29 -5.01 15.96 -7.91
N LYS A 30 -4.44 16.33 -9.07
CA LYS A 30 -5.19 16.94 -10.20
C LYS A 30 -6.30 16.02 -10.73
N HIS A 31 -6.03 14.72 -10.80
CA HIS A 31 -6.95 13.73 -11.39
C HIS A 31 -7.66 12.84 -10.36
N ASP A 32 -7.49 13.11 -9.07
CA ASP A 32 -7.99 12.28 -7.96
C ASP A 32 -7.56 10.80 -8.07
N ILE A 33 -6.31 10.59 -8.49
CA ILE A 33 -5.68 9.27 -8.62
C ILE A 33 -4.79 9.04 -7.38
N PRO A 34 -4.90 7.90 -6.67
CA PRO A 34 -4.02 7.62 -5.53
C PRO A 34 -2.55 7.50 -5.95
N TYR A 35 -1.65 8.11 -5.19
CA TYR A 35 -0.20 7.86 -5.30
C TYR A 35 0.16 6.73 -4.34
N ILE A 36 0.50 5.54 -4.85
CA ILE A 36 0.71 4.33 -4.04
C ILE A 36 2.07 3.75 -4.38
N GLU A 37 2.96 3.70 -3.38
CA GLU A 37 4.28 3.12 -3.62
C GLU A 37 4.16 1.61 -3.86
N PRO A 38 4.82 1.07 -4.90
CA PRO A 38 4.87 -0.36 -5.17
C PRO A 38 5.45 -1.12 -3.99
N ASP A 39 4.65 -2.00 -3.42
CA ASP A 39 5.03 -2.84 -2.31
C ASP A 39 4.81 -4.30 -2.70
N VAL A 40 5.93 -5.02 -2.81
CA VAL A 40 6.02 -6.43 -3.23
C VAL A 40 5.23 -7.33 -2.27
N SER A 41 5.14 -6.95 -0.99
CA SER A 41 4.42 -7.71 0.05
C SER A 41 2.89 -7.59 -0.05
N LEU A 42 2.38 -6.63 -0.83
CA LEU A 42 0.94 -6.43 -1.03
C LEU A 42 0.42 -7.08 -2.30
N VAL A 43 1.32 -7.58 -3.14
CA VAL A 43 1.00 -8.19 -4.42
C VAL A 43 0.43 -9.59 -4.18
N ASP A 44 -0.73 -9.85 -4.76
CA ASP A 44 -1.23 -11.20 -4.98
C ASP A 44 -0.49 -11.81 -6.18
N MET A 45 0.39 -12.78 -5.89
CA MET A 45 1.24 -13.42 -6.90
C MET A 45 0.42 -14.11 -8.00
N LYS A 46 -0.82 -14.54 -7.73
CA LYS A 46 -1.71 -15.16 -8.74
C LYS A 46 -2.06 -14.19 -9.87
N LEU A 47 -1.97 -12.88 -9.63
CA LEU A 47 -2.19 -11.88 -10.68
C LEU A 47 -1.10 -11.93 -11.75
N LEU A 48 0.12 -12.35 -11.39
CA LEU A 48 1.27 -12.43 -12.28
C LEU A 48 1.25 -13.68 -13.17
N ASP A 49 0.29 -14.59 -12.98
CA ASP A 49 0.11 -15.77 -13.82
C ASP A 49 -0.61 -15.43 -15.13
N LYS A 50 -1.41 -14.35 -15.14
CA LYS A 50 -2.18 -13.92 -16.32
C LYS A 50 -1.36 -13.07 -17.29
N VAL A 51 -0.29 -12.43 -16.82
CA VAL A 51 0.53 -11.51 -17.61
C VAL A 51 2.00 -11.68 -17.24
N SER A 52 2.89 -11.75 -18.24
CA SER A 52 4.32 -11.90 -17.98
C SER A 52 4.91 -10.66 -17.31
N ILE A 53 5.86 -10.87 -16.38
CA ILE A 53 6.56 -9.77 -15.72
C ILE A 53 7.30 -8.89 -16.73
N SER A 54 7.85 -9.46 -17.81
CA SER A 54 8.48 -8.68 -18.88
C SER A 54 7.51 -7.70 -19.56
N TYR A 55 6.23 -8.08 -19.74
CA TYR A 55 5.21 -7.18 -20.26
C TYR A 55 4.90 -6.07 -19.25
N LEU A 56 4.74 -6.41 -17.97
CA LEU A 56 4.50 -5.45 -16.90
C LEU A 56 5.64 -4.44 -16.73
N ILE A 57 6.90 -4.88 -16.85
CA ILE A 57 8.08 -4.02 -16.80
C ILE A 57 8.09 -3.06 -18.00
N ARG A 58 7.84 -3.58 -19.21
CA ARG A 58 7.82 -2.77 -20.44
C ARG A 58 6.76 -1.67 -20.37
N ASN A 59 5.58 -2.00 -19.83
CA ASN A 59 4.47 -1.08 -19.68
C ASN A 59 4.47 -0.31 -18.35
N GLN A 60 5.47 -0.55 -17.49
CA GLN A 60 5.64 0.10 -16.19
C GLN A 60 4.35 0.09 -15.35
N ALA A 61 3.71 -1.08 -15.26
CA ALA A 61 2.46 -1.29 -14.55
C ALA A 61 2.55 -2.52 -13.64
N LEU A 62 2.12 -2.37 -12.39
CA LEU A 62 2.10 -3.43 -11.39
C LEU A 62 0.67 -3.67 -10.91
N PRO A 63 0.00 -4.75 -11.37
CA PRO A 63 -1.20 -5.26 -10.74
C PRO A 63 -0.83 -5.81 -9.36
N PHE A 64 -1.54 -5.39 -8.31
CA PHE A 64 -1.22 -5.81 -6.94
C PHE A 64 -2.37 -6.50 -6.21
N ARG A 65 -3.64 -6.17 -6.50
CA ARG A 65 -4.77 -6.86 -5.87
C ARG A 65 -6.07 -6.74 -6.66
N ILE A 66 -6.95 -7.72 -6.53
CA ILE A 66 -8.37 -7.58 -6.86
C ILE A 66 -9.17 -7.18 -5.61
N SER A 67 -9.92 -6.09 -5.67
CA SER A 67 -10.84 -5.68 -4.60
C SER A 67 -12.13 -5.13 -5.20
N ASP A 68 -13.27 -5.49 -4.62
CA ASP A 68 -14.60 -5.03 -5.03
C ASP A 68 -14.86 -5.19 -6.54
N GLY A 69 -14.39 -6.30 -7.10
CA GLY A 69 -14.53 -6.61 -8.53
C GLY A 69 -13.65 -5.75 -9.45
N HIS A 70 -12.68 -5.01 -8.93
CA HIS A 70 -11.74 -4.21 -9.71
C HIS A 70 -10.31 -4.72 -9.54
N LEU A 71 -9.53 -4.68 -10.61
CA LEU A 71 -8.08 -4.88 -10.57
C LEU A 71 -7.41 -3.57 -10.18
N ASN A 72 -6.69 -3.55 -9.05
CA ASN A 72 -5.89 -2.38 -8.67
C ASN A 72 -4.49 -2.50 -9.28
N VAL A 73 -4.09 -1.45 -9.99
CA VAL A 73 -2.83 -1.41 -10.75
C VAL A 73 -2.12 -0.10 -10.47
N THR A 74 -0.85 -0.18 -10.09
CA THR A 74 0.03 1.00 -9.99
C THR A 74 0.76 1.21 -11.32
N MET A 75 0.59 2.38 -11.94
CA MET A 75 1.12 2.71 -13.27
C MET A 75 2.03 3.94 -13.22
N ALA A 76 3.11 3.92 -13.99
CA ALA A 76 4.00 5.08 -14.13
C ALA A 76 3.37 6.23 -14.94
N ASP A 77 2.49 5.87 -15.89
CA ASP A 77 1.61 6.79 -16.60
C ASP A 77 0.16 6.39 -16.30
N PRO A 78 -0.49 7.05 -15.33
CA PRO A 78 -1.85 6.70 -14.94
C PRO A 78 -2.91 7.13 -15.97
N LEU A 79 -2.52 7.88 -17.01
CA LEU A 79 -3.43 8.34 -18.06
C LEU A 79 -3.38 7.48 -19.32
N ASN A 80 -2.56 6.42 -19.33
CA ASN A 80 -2.47 5.50 -20.46
C ASN A 80 -3.73 4.61 -20.57
N SER A 81 -4.75 5.11 -21.27
CA SER A 81 -6.04 4.45 -21.44
C SER A 81 -5.95 3.14 -22.23
N ASP A 82 -4.98 3.02 -23.13
CA ASP A 82 -4.81 1.82 -23.95
C ASP A 82 -4.33 0.65 -23.08
N LEU A 83 -3.36 0.92 -22.19
CA LEU A 83 -2.89 -0.07 -21.21
C LEU A 83 -3.99 -0.47 -20.20
N VAL A 84 -4.81 0.50 -19.77
CA VAL A 84 -5.97 0.21 -18.91
C VAL A 84 -6.91 -0.76 -19.62
N GLN A 85 -7.31 -0.49 -20.87
CA GLN A 85 -8.19 -1.37 -21.64
C GLN A 85 -7.58 -2.76 -21.88
N ASP A 86 -6.28 -2.83 -22.15
CA ASP A 86 -5.58 -4.11 -22.35
C ASP A 86 -5.57 -4.96 -21.06
N LEU A 87 -5.36 -4.33 -19.90
CA LEU A 87 -5.44 -5.00 -18.61
C LEU A 87 -6.88 -5.40 -18.27
N GLU A 88 -7.87 -4.56 -18.54
CA GLU A 88 -9.28 -4.90 -18.35
C GLU A 88 -9.69 -6.13 -19.17
N ARG A 89 -9.28 -6.22 -20.44
CA ARG A 89 -9.49 -7.39 -21.29
C ARG A 89 -8.79 -8.63 -20.76
N THR A 90 -7.57 -8.47 -20.25
CA THR A 90 -6.78 -9.60 -19.75
C THR A 90 -7.37 -10.18 -18.46
N TYR A 91 -7.75 -9.31 -17.52
CA TYR A 91 -8.26 -9.72 -16.21
C TYR A 91 -9.79 -9.90 -16.18
N HIS A 92 -10.50 -9.46 -17.21
CA HIS A 92 -11.96 -9.54 -17.37
C HIS A 92 -12.71 -8.75 -16.28
N MET A 93 -12.17 -7.59 -15.90
CA MET A 93 -12.72 -6.73 -14.86
C MET A 93 -12.21 -5.30 -15.01
N PRO A 94 -12.94 -4.28 -14.53
CA PRO A 94 -12.49 -2.89 -14.56
C PRO A 94 -11.19 -2.68 -13.77
N VAL A 95 -10.36 -1.73 -14.21
CA VAL A 95 -9.09 -1.40 -13.56
C VAL A 95 -9.22 -0.11 -12.74
N ARG A 96 -8.72 -0.15 -11.50
CA ARG A 96 -8.50 1.04 -10.66
C ARG A 96 -7.03 1.41 -10.70
N VAL A 97 -6.75 2.59 -11.23
CA VAL A 97 -5.39 3.08 -11.42
C VAL A 97 -4.89 3.80 -10.17
N CYS A 98 -3.68 3.49 -9.78
CA CYS A 98 -2.85 4.25 -8.85
C CYS A 98 -1.57 4.66 -9.58
N THR A 99 -0.84 5.65 -9.08
CA THR A 99 0.40 6.11 -9.70
C THR A 99 1.61 6.05 -8.78
N ALA A 100 2.77 5.78 -9.36
CA ALA A 100 4.06 5.81 -8.69
C ALA A 100 5.22 5.99 -9.68
N PRO A 101 6.42 6.36 -9.21
CA PRO A 101 7.58 6.50 -10.07
C PRO A 101 7.90 5.20 -10.82
N SER A 102 8.21 5.34 -12.10
CA SER A 102 8.55 4.22 -12.99
C SER A 102 9.62 3.31 -12.41
N ARG A 103 10.66 3.90 -11.82
CA ARG A 103 11.76 3.19 -11.16
C ARG A 103 11.26 2.26 -10.04
N LYS A 104 10.37 2.74 -9.17
CA LYS A 104 9.85 1.94 -8.04
C LYS A 104 9.01 0.77 -8.55
N ILE A 105 8.20 0.98 -9.59
CA ILE A 105 7.37 -0.08 -10.18
C ILE A 105 8.25 -1.18 -10.79
N VAL A 106 9.26 -0.79 -11.56
CA VAL A 106 10.19 -1.74 -12.18
C VAL A 106 11.02 -2.48 -11.14
N ASP A 107 11.50 -1.80 -10.09
CA ASP A 107 12.26 -2.43 -9.01
C ASP A 107 11.41 -3.45 -8.22
N ALA A 108 10.13 -3.15 -7.98
CA ALA A 108 9.19 -4.10 -7.39
C ALA A 108 8.95 -5.32 -8.28
N LEU A 109 8.70 -5.12 -9.57
CA LEU A 109 8.50 -6.21 -10.55
C LEU A 109 9.72 -7.14 -10.66
N LYS A 110 10.93 -6.57 -10.69
CA LYS A 110 12.18 -7.36 -10.65
C LYS A 110 12.37 -8.13 -9.36
N THR A 111 11.84 -7.61 -8.26
CA THR A 111 11.88 -8.32 -6.97
C THR A 111 10.88 -9.46 -6.96
N LEU A 112 9.66 -9.26 -7.47
CA LEU A 112 8.66 -10.32 -7.67
C LEU A 112 9.17 -11.43 -8.58
N GLU A 113 9.89 -11.07 -9.66
CA GLU A 113 10.50 -12.04 -10.58
C GLU A 113 11.51 -12.93 -9.86
N ARG A 114 12.42 -12.33 -9.10
CA ARG A 114 13.41 -13.08 -8.30
C ARG A 114 12.76 -14.00 -7.29
N LEU A 115 11.74 -13.53 -6.57
CA LEU A 115 11.01 -14.33 -5.57
C LEU A 115 10.27 -15.50 -6.19
N ARG A 116 9.64 -15.27 -7.36
CA ARG A 116 8.97 -16.33 -8.11
C ARG A 116 9.95 -17.40 -8.59
N ASP A 117 11.15 -16.99 -9.02
CA ASP A 117 12.18 -17.90 -9.52
C ASP A 117 12.93 -18.63 -8.38
N SER A 118 13.10 -18.00 -7.21
CA SER A 118 13.74 -18.62 -6.03
C SER A 118 12.79 -19.48 -5.20
N GLY A 119 11.48 -19.28 -5.33
CA GLY A 119 10.48 -19.90 -4.45
C GLY A 119 10.54 -19.37 -3.00
N GLU A 120 11.25 -18.27 -2.76
CA GLU A 120 11.31 -17.63 -1.46
C GLU A 120 10.04 -16.80 -1.24
N GLU A 121 9.39 -17.02 -0.11
CA GLU A 121 8.32 -16.13 0.37
C GLU A 121 8.95 -14.89 1.00
N ILE A 122 8.35 -13.72 0.76
CA ILE A 122 8.64 -12.51 1.54
C ILE A 122 8.08 -12.77 2.94
N THR A 123 8.92 -13.33 3.79
CA THR A 123 8.58 -13.53 5.18
C THR A 123 8.82 -12.21 5.92
N THR A 124 7.75 -11.44 6.08
CA THR A 124 7.66 -10.50 7.18
C THR A 124 7.58 -11.34 8.46
N THR A 125 8.71 -11.62 9.10
CA THR A 125 8.73 -12.39 10.35
C THR A 125 8.36 -11.48 11.52
N LEU A 126 7.05 -11.35 11.75
CA LEU A 126 6.51 -10.79 12.97
C LEU A 126 5.87 -11.91 13.78
N GLU A 127 6.41 -12.15 14.97
CA GLU A 127 5.84 -13.07 15.94
C GLU A 127 5.09 -12.25 16.98
N TYR A 128 3.77 -12.38 17.03
CA TYR A 128 2.96 -11.67 18.00
C TYR A 128 2.77 -12.52 19.26
N HIS A 129 2.92 -11.91 20.44
CA HIS A 129 2.63 -12.60 21.69
C HIS A 129 1.12 -12.59 21.96
N GLU A 130 0.54 -13.77 22.19
CA GLU A 130 -0.86 -13.96 22.62
C GLU A 130 -1.92 -13.25 21.74
N ILE A 131 -1.95 -13.55 20.43
CA ILE A 131 -3.14 -13.21 19.63
C ILE A 131 -4.21 -14.27 19.89
N HIS A 132 -5.35 -13.87 20.46
CA HIS A 132 -6.58 -14.63 20.30
C HIS A 132 -7.03 -14.51 18.83
N GLU A 133 -6.58 -15.44 17.98
CA GLU A 133 -7.00 -15.48 16.57
C GLU A 133 -8.53 -15.53 16.49
N ALA A 134 -9.13 -14.45 16.00
CA ALA A 134 -10.42 -14.57 15.35
C ALA A 134 -10.17 -15.34 14.04
N PRO A 135 -10.94 -16.39 13.73
CA PRO A 135 -10.69 -17.20 12.55
C PRO A 135 -10.78 -16.32 11.29
N ALA A 136 -9.69 -16.23 10.54
CA ALA A 136 -9.65 -15.65 9.21
C ALA A 136 -10.48 -16.55 8.28
N THR A 137 -11.73 -16.18 8.01
CA THR A 137 -12.64 -16.97 7.18
C THR A 137 -12.70 -16.51 5.72
N ASP A 138 -11.86 -15.55 5.31
CA ASP A 138 -11.96 -14.91 3.98
C ASP A 138 -10.58 -14.50 3.41
N ASP A 139 -10.30 -14.81 2.13
CA ASP A 139 -9.11 -14.40 1.35
C ASP A 139 -8.85 -12.88 1.45
N SER A 140 -9.92 -12.11 1.64
CA SER A 140 -9.83 -10.66 1.78
C SER A 140 -9.19 -10.19 3.10
N SER A 141 -9.25 -11.02 4.15
CA SER A 141 -8.64 -10.78 5.48
C SER A 141 -7.14 -11.04 5.50
N GLU A 142 -6.66 -12.04 4.76
CA GLU A 142 -5.24 -12.40 4.65
C GLU A 142 -4.42 -11.24 4.06
N GLY A 143 -4.96 -10.58 3.03
CA GLY A 143 -4.31 -9.40 2.47
C GLY A 143 -4.19 -8.25 3.47
N ALA A 144 -5.17 -8.04 4.37
CA ALA A 144 -5.11 -6.99 5.38
C ALA A 144 -4.10 -7.29 6.50
N ILE A 145 -3.97 -8.57 6.86
CA ILE A 145 -2.94 -9.08 7.77
C ILE A 145 -1.55 -8.74 7.23
N ARG A 146 -1.27 -9.12 5.97
CA ARG A 146 0.02 -8.86 5.31
C ARG A 146 0.39 -7.38 5.29
N ILE A 147 -0.57 -6.48 5.04
CA ILE A 147 -0.29 -5.03 5.02
C ILE A 147 0.11 -4.53 6.39
N VAL A 148 -0.69 -4.83 7.41
CA VAL A 148 -0.45 -4.33 8.76
C VAL A 148 0.88 -4.86 9.27
N ASP A 149 1.12 -6.16 9.07
CA ASP A 149 2.38 -6.78 9.44
C ASP A 149 3.56 -6.11 8.70
N HIS A 150 3.46 -5.87 7.39
CA HIS A 150 4.51 -5.18 6.64
C HIS A 150 4.74 -3.74 7.11
N LEU A 151 3.68 -2.96 7.32
CA LEU A 151 3.79 -1.57 7.77
C LEU A 151 4.46 -1.48 9.15
N ILE A 152 4.11 -2.38 10.08
CA ILE A 152 4.75 -2.46 11.40
C ILE A 152 6.23 -2.83 11.24
N TYR A 153 6.54 -3.84 10.43
CA TYR A 153 7.91 -4.28 10.19
C TYR A 153 8.79 -3.15 9.61
N GLU A 154 8.32 -2.47 8.55
CA GLU A 154 9.07 -1.36 7.94
C GLU A 154 9.22 -0.19 8.92
N ALA A 155 8.20 0.14 9.71
CA ALA A 155 8.31 1.17 10.75
C ALA A 155 9.39 0.82 11.78
N ILE A 156 9.43 -0.42 12.27
CA ILE A 156 10.45 -0.89 13.22
C ILE A 156 11.85 -0.85 12.59
N LYS A 157 11.99 -1.37 11.36
CA LYS A 157 13.26 -1.41 10.62
C LYS A 157 13.81 -0.01 10.33
N MET A 158 12.94 0.96 10.07
CA MET A 158 13.30 2.38 9.91
C MET A 158 13.65 3.07 11.24
N GLY A 159 13.44 2.41 12.38
CA GLY A 159 13.62 3.02 13.70
C GLY A 159 12.59 4.12 14.00
N ALA A 160 11.37 3.99 13.47
CA ALA A 160 10.31 4.96 13.68
C ALA A 160 9.81 4.95 15.13
N SER A 161 9.50 6.14 15.67
CA SER A 161 8.86 6.31 16.98
C SER A 161 7.35 6.19 16.93
N ASP A 162 6.75 6.49 15.77
CA ASP A 162 5.31 6.45 15.55
C ASP A 162 5.01 5.97 14.12
N LEU A 163 4.01 5.12 13.95
CA LEU A 163 3.38 4.77 12.68
C LEU A 163 1.94 5.29 12.67
N HIS A 164 1.64 6.22 11.76
CA HIS A 164 0.33 6.81 11.59
C HIS A 164 -0.41 6.16 10.43
N ILE A 165 -1.64 5.68 10.67
CA ILE A 165 -2.54 5.14 9.64
C ILE A 165 -3.82 5.98 9.63
N GLU A 166 -3.93 6.84 8.61
CA GLU A 166 -4.90 7.93 8.58
C GLU A 166 -5.84 7.80 7.37
N PRO A 167 -7.09 7.32 7.56
CA PRO A 167 -8.08 7.37 6.49
C PRO A 167 -8.33 8.81 6.05
N MET A 168 -8.20 9.07 4.77
CA MET A 168 -8.54 10.32 4.10
C MET A 168 -9.75 10.08 3.17
N ARG A 169 -10.24 11.14 2.50
CA ARG A 169 -11.40 11.04 1.61
C ARG A 169 -11.24 10.04 0.46
N SER A 170 -10.06 9.96 -0.16
CA SER A 170 -9.80 9.10 -1.35
C SER A 170 -8.69 8.06 -1.16
N LYS A 171 -8.08 8.00 0.03
CA LYS A 171 -6.97 7.07 0.32
C LYS A 171 -6.77 6.85 1.82
N VAL A 172 -5.97 5.87 2.19
CA VAL A 172 -5.41 5.76 3.54
C VAL A 172 -3.98 6.26 3.49
N ARG A 173 -3.69 7.36 4.18
CA ARG A 173 -2.34 7.88 4.26
C ARG A 173 -1.58 7.18 5.37
N VAL A 174 -0.39 6.66 5.06
CA VAL A 174 0.51 6.06 6.03
C VAL A 174 1.75 6.92 6.18
N ARG A 175 2.08 7.29 7.42
CA ARG A 175 3.24 8.11 7.76
C ARG A 175 4.01 7.49 8.90
N VAL A 176 5.31 7.76 8.96
CA VAL A 176 6.16 7.35 10.08
C VAL A 176 6.87 8.57 10.65
N ARG A 177 7.09 8.58 11.97
CA ARG A 177 7.97 9.56 12.61
C ARG A 177 9.34 8.94 12.83
N VAL A 178 10.37 9.48 12.19
CA VAL A 178 11.76 9.04 12.37
C VAL A 178 12.56 10.27 12.80
N ASP A 179 13.27 10.16 13.93
CA ASP A 179 14.04 11.25 14.54
C ASP A 179 13.20 12.53 14.75
N GLY A 180 11.95 12.36 15.20
CA GLY A 180 11.01 13.47 15.43
C GLY A 180 10.31 14.00 14.18
N VAL A 181 10.79 13.65 12.98
CA VAL A 181 10.27 14.16 11.70
C VAL A 181 9.23 13.19 11.12
N LEU A 182 8.03 13.70 10.85
CA LEU A 182 6.99 12.97 10.13
C LEU A 182 7.34 12.85 8.64
N ARG A 183 7.37 11.62 8.14
CA ARG A 183 7.66 11.28 6.75
C ARG A 183 6.49 10.48 6.17
N HIS A 184 6.16 10.76 4.91
CA HIS A 184 5.22 9.93 4.16
C HIS A 184 5.87 8.59 3.87
N LEU A 185 5.19 7.50 4.21
CA LEU A 185 5.66 6.15 3.93
C LEU A 185 5.01 5.63 2.64
N THR A 186 3.68 5.57 2.62
CA THR A 186 2.90 5.17 1.44
C THR A 186 1.46 5.66 1.59
N ASP A 187 0.68 5.59 0.52
CA ASP A 187 -0.78 5.63 0.62
C ASP A 187 -1.35 4.27 0.19
N LEU A 188 -2.49 3.88 0.77
CA LEU A 188 -3.26 2.71 0.37
C LEU A 188 -4.59 3.15 -0.25
N PRO A 189 -5.24 2.32 -1.08
CA PRO A 189 -6.59 2.63 -1.55
C PRO A 189 -7.56 2.75 -0.37
N VAL A 190 -8.52 3.68 -0.45
CA VAL A 190 -9.43 4.00 0.68
C VAL A 190 -10.19 2.78 1.19
N ASP A 191 -10.50 1.82 0.30
CA ASP A 191 -11.24 0.60 0.63
C ASP A 191 -10.46 -0.35 1.58
N PHE A 192 -9.16 -0.12 1.79
CA PHE A 192 -8.37 -0.85 2.76
C PHE A 192 -8.58 -0.36 4.20
N ALA A 193 -9.05 0.88 4.40
CA ALA A 193 -9.19 1.47 5.74
C ALA A 193 -9.94 0.55 6.72
N PRO A 194 -11.14 0.01 6.40
CA PRO A 194 -11.89 -0.79 7.37
C PRO A 194 -11.15 -2.06 7.79
N ARG A 195 -10.40 -2.67 6.86
CA ARG A 195 -9.71 -3.95 7.06
C ARG A 195 -8.40 -3.75 7.83
N VAL A 196 -7.63 -2.73 7.47
CA VAL A 196 -6.41 -2.33 8.18
C VAL A 196 -6.72 -1.95 9.62
N ILE A 197 -7.73 -1.10 9.85
CA ILE A 197 -8.14 -0.69 11.20
C ILE A 197 -8.60 -1.90 12.01
N SER A 198 -9.43 -2.77 11.41
CA SER A 198 -9.91 -3.98 12.09
C SER A 198 -8.76 -4.91 12.49
N ARG A 199 -7.76 -5.11 11.63
CA ARG A 199 -6.60 -5.95 11.93
C ARG A 199 -5.78 -5.39 13.08
N VAL A 200 -5.47 -4.09 13.07
CA VAL A 200 -4.75 -3.45 14.19
C VAL A 200 -5.54 -3.57 15.49
N LYS A 201 -6.87 -3.39 15.45
CA LYS A 201 -7.72 -3.55 16.63
C LYS A 201 -7.71 -4.97 17.20
N VAL A 202 -7.67 -5.99 16.35
CA VAL A 202 -7.50 -7.38 16.79
C VAL A 202 -6.17 -7.56 17.52
N LEU A 203 -5.07 -7.07 16.93
CA LEU A 203 -3.74 -7.16 17.56
C LEU A 203 -3.73 -6.47 18.93
N ALA A 204 -4.33 -5.29 19.01
CA ALA A 204 -4.32 -4.46 20.22
C ALA A 204 -5.47 -4.76 21.21
N SER A 205 -6.24 -5.84 21.00
CA SER A 205 -7.39 -6.25 21.84
C SER A 205 -8.46 -5.16 22.02
N MET A 206 -8.73 -4.39 20.97
CA MET A 206 -9.70 -3.29 20.96
C MET A 206 -11.06 -3.72 20.39
N VAL A 207 -12.12 -2.96 20.68
CA VAL A 207 -13.47 -3.25 20.17
C VAL A 207 -13.57 -2.82 18.70
N ILE A 208 -13.67 -3.81 17.80
CA ILE A 208 -13.74 -3.61 16.35
C ILE A 208 -15.00 -2.83 15.92
N ALA A 209 -16.14 -3.17 16.53
CA ALA A 209 -17.44 -2.60 16.17
C ALA A 209 -17.59 -1.13 16.59
N GLU A 210 -16.86 -0.69 17.62
CA GLU A 210 -16.87 0.71 18.06
C GLU A 210 -15.85 1.51 17.26
N ARG A 211 -16.28 2.58 16.60
CA ARG A 211 -15.45 3.44 15.72
C ARG A 211 -15.63 4.93 15.98
N ARG A 212 -16.53 5.30 16.89
CA ARG A 212 -16.92 6.68 17.21
C ARG A 212 -16.24 7.22 18.46
N LEU A 213 -15.74 6.32 19.31
CA LEU A 213 -15.04 6.66 20.55
C LEU A 213 -13.55 6.40 20.39
N HIS A 214 -12.76 7.21 21.10
CA HIS A 214 -11.34 6.96 21.29
C HIS A 214 -11.16 5.64 22.05
N GLN A 215 -10.17 4.86 21.64
CA GLN A 215 -9.77 3.62 22.30
C GLN A 215 -8.26 3.60 22.43
N ASP A 216 -7.76 2.92 23.45
CA ASP A 216 -6.32 2.70 23.65
C ASP A 216 -6.08 1.21 23.75
N GLY A 217 -5.26 0.69 22.85
CA GLY A 217 -4.83 -0.70 22.84
C GLY A 217 -3.31 -0.83 23.04
N ARG A 218 -2.85 -2.06 23.19
CA ARG A 218 -1.42 -2.38 23.29
C ARG A 218 -1.20 -3.82 22.85
N PHE A 219 -0.07 -4.09 22.21
CA PHE A 219 0.34 -5.45 21.87
C PHE A 219 1.86 -5.57 21.82
N PHE A 220 2.36 -6.80 21.93
CA PHE A 220 3.78 -7.10 21.83
C PHE A 220 4.07 -7.84 20.54
N VAL A 221 5.11 -7.42 19.83
CA VAL A 221 5.59 -8.08 18.63
C VAL A 221 7.08 -8.34 18.74
N ARG A 222 7.51 -9.53 18.31
CA ARG A 222 8.90 -9.91 18.22
C ARG A 222 9.33 -9.90 16.75
N THR A 223 10.44 -9.23 16.48
CA THR A 223 11.06 -9.16 15.16
C THR A 223 12.57 -9.07 15.29
N ASP A 224 13.31 -9.78 14.44
CA ASP A 224 14.78 -9.84 14.47
C ASP A 224 15.37 -10.10 15.87
N GLY A 225 14.69 -10.95 16.66
CA GLY A 225 15.07 -11.32 18.03
C GLY A 225 14.86 -10.22 19.08
N ARG A 226 14.14 -9.14 18.77
CA ARG A 226 13.80 -8.05 19.69
C ARG A 226 12.31 -8.03 19.97
N ASP A 227 11.95 -7.91 21.24
CA ASP A 227 10.58 -7.66 21.67
C ASP A 227 10.29 -6.15 21.62
N VAL A 228 9.23 -5.79 20.90
CA VAL A 228 8.75 -4.42 20.74
C VAL A 228 7.36 -4.33 21.36
N ASP A 229 7.20 -3.35 22.25
CA ASP A 229 5.95 -3.03 22.90
C ASP A 229 5.28 -1.87 22.18
N ILE A 230 4.14 -2.12 21.53
CA ILE A 230 3.44 -1.16 20.68
C ILE A 230 2.15 -0.70 21.38
N ARG A 231 1.96 0.62 21.44
CA ARG A 231 0.75 1.26 22.00
C ARG A 231 -0.09 1.82 20.87
N VAL A 232 -1.39 1.58 20.93
CA VAL A 232 -2.30 1.90 19.82
C VAL A 232 -3.45 2.79 20.28
N PRO A 233 -3.24 4.11 20.42
CA PRO A 233 -4.35 5.04 20.50
C PRO A 233 -5.11 5.10 19.17
N SER A 234 -6.44 5.11 19.26
CA SER A 234 -7.34 5.39 18.15
C SER A 234 -8.15 6.65 18.38
N TYR A 235 -8.43 7.37 17.29
CA TYR A 235 -9.33 8.50 17.32
C TYR A 235 -10.26 8.57 16.13
N ALA A 236 -11.52 8.92 16.41
CA ALA A 236 -12.50 9.16 15.37
C ALA A 236 -12.16 10.44 14.60
N SER A 237 -12.09 10.34 13.27
CA SER A 237 -11.95 11.48 12.37
C SER A 237 -13.12 11.51 11.36
N ILE A 238 -13.21 12.60 10.59
CA ILE A 238 -14.27 12.78 9.57
C ILE A 238 -14.24 11.67 8.51
N SER A 239 -13.05 11.21 8.13
CA SER A 239 -12.86 10.21 7.08
C SER A 239 -12.76 8.77 7.59
N GLY A 240 -12.94 8.57 8.90
CA GLY A 240 -12.81 7.27 9.55
C GLY A 240 -11.91 7.33 10.78
N GLU A 241 -11.76 6.19 11.43
CA GLU A 241 -10.92 6.07 12.62
C GLU A 241 -9.44 6.05 12.25
N THR A 242 -8.66 6.92 12.88
CA THR A 242 -7.22 7.01 12.69
C THR A 242 -6.51 6.28 13.81
N LEU A 243 -5.41 5.61 13.48
CA LEU A 243 -4.57 4.87 14.41
C LEU A 243 -3.17 5.47 14.44
N VAL A 244 -2.57 5.51 15.62
CA VAL A 244 -1.13 5.74 15.81
C VAL A 244 -0.58 4.54 16.56
N LEU A 245 0.54 3.98 16.12
CA LEU A 245 1.24 2.85 16.72
C LEU A 245 2.63 3.28 17.18
#